data_AF-A0A7X8WDF4-F1
#
_entry.id   AF-A0A7X8WDF4-F1
#
_cell.length_a   1.000
_cell.length_b   1.000
_cell.length_c   1.000
_cell.angle_alpha   90.00
_cell.angle_beta   90.00
_cell.angle_gamma   90.00
#
_symmetry.space_group_name_H-M   'P 1'
#
loop_
_entity.id
_entity.type
_entity.pdbx_description
1 polymer ?
#
loop_
_entity_poly.entity_id
_entity_poly.type
_entity_poly.pdbx_seq_one_letter_code
_entity_poly.pdbx_strand_id
1 'polypeptide(L)'
;DGANQHPSQTMLDLVSISKTQNTLENLNICLVGDLKYGRTVHSLLFAMRHFSPTFQFVAPKELRMPNEYKIFCKEQNISFEEHVEFTPEIINKADILYMTRVQKERFSDIMEYERVKNVYILHKEMLKDTKENLRILHPLPRVNEIAYDVDSSPKAYYFQQAKNGLYARQAILCDCLGFQLDEISLRDNYQII
;
A
#
# COMPACT_ATOMS: atom_id res chain seq x y z
N ASP A 1 -6.29 -5.62 -15.55
CA ASP A 1 -5.92 -5.19 -16.92
C ASP A 1 -4.61 -4.38 -16.91
N GLY A 2 -3.49 -4.98 -17.37
CA GLY A 2 -2.25 -4.21 -17.63
C GLY A 2 -1.66 -3.44 -16.44
N ALA A 3 -1.62 -2.10 -16.54
CA ALA A 3 -1.15 -1.17 -15.50
C ALA A 3 -2.29 -0.33 -14.88
N ASN A 4 -3.55 -0.76 -15.04
CA ASN A 4 -4.72 0.03 -14.66
C ASN A 4 -5.19 -0.25 -13.21
N GLN A 5 -5.90 -1.36 -12.94
CA GLN A 5 -6.47 -1.60 -11.60
C GLN A 5 -6.11 -2.97 -10.99
N HIS A 6 -6.19 -3.05 -9.65
CA HIS A 6 -6.07 -4.28 -8.87
C HIS A 6 -7.08 -4.38 -7.69
N PRO A 7 -8.40 -4.47 -7.97
CA PRO A 7 -9.45 -4.30 -6.95
C PRO A 7 -9.37 -5.24 -5.74
N SER A 8 -9.06 -6.53 -5.95
CA SER A 8 -8.96 -7.50 -4.85
C SER A 8 -7.75 -7.25 -3.93
N GLN A 9 -6.69 -6.62 -4.45
CA GLN A 9 -5.55 -6.19 -3.63
C GLN A 9 -5.95 -4.95 -2.83
N THR A 10 -6.66 -4.01 -3.43
CA THR A 10 -7.15 -2.84 -2.69
C THR A 10 -8.06 -3.25 -1.53
N MET A 11 -8.92 -4.25 -1.72
CA MET A 11 -9.76 -4.74 -0.61
C MET A 11 -8.94 -5.29 0.56
N LEU A 12 -7.90 -6.08 0.30
CA LEU A 12 -7.05 -6.59 1.39
C LEU A 12 -6.19 -5.48 2.02
N ASP A 13 -5.83 -4.46 1.25
CA ASP A 13 -5.12 -3.27 1.74
C ASP A 13 -6.04 -2.49 2.70
N LEU A 14 -7.28 -2.19 2.30
CA LEU A 14 -8.28 -1.51 3.14
C LEU A 14 -8.57 -2.30 4.42
N VAL A 15 -8.76 -3.62 4.33
CA VAL A 15 -8.95 -4.47 5.52
C VAL A 15 -7.74 -4.38 6.46
N SER A 16 -6.52 -4.34 5.91
CA SER A 16 -5.31 -4.25 6.71
C SER A 16 -5.15 -2.89 7.37
N ILE A 17 -5.47 -1.80 6.66
CA ILE A 17 -5.48 -0.44 7.20
C ILE A 17 -6.54 -0.34 8.31
N SER A 18 -7.78 -0.73 8.02
CA SER A 18 -8.88 -0.69 8.99
C SER A 18 -8.57 -1.49 10.27
N LYS A 19 -8.05 -2.72 10.15
CA LYS A 19 -7.67 -3.53 11.33
C LYS A 19 -6.56 -2.93 12.19
N THR A 20 -5.66 -2.17 11.57
CA THR A 20 -4.48 -1.65 12.28
C THR A 20 -4.67 -0.24 12.81
N GLN A 21 -5.48 0.57 12.12
CA GLN A 21 -5.77 1.95 12.49
C GLN A 21 -7.13 2.10 13.20
N ASN A 22 -7.95 1.05 13.21
CA ASN A 22 -9.35 1.07 13.68
C ASN A 22 -10.25 2.07 12.95
N THR A 23 -9.78 2.60 11.82
CA THR A 23 -10.49 3.57 10.97
C THR A 23 -9.87 3.54 9.57
N LEU A 24 -10.59 4.08 8.60
CA LEU A 24 -10.03 4.48 7.30
C LEU A 24 -9.96 6.01 7.16
N GLU A 25 -10.63 6.75 8.04
CA GLU A 25 -10.81 8.19 7.96
C GLU A 25 -9.57 8.97 8.37
N ASN A 26 -9.28 10.05 7.63
CA ASN A 26 -8.28 11.07 7.97
C ASN A 26 -6.85 10.52 8.18
N LEU A 27 -6.48 9.48 7.45
CA LEU A 27 -5.16 8.86 7.57
C LEU A 27 -4.10 9.56 6.73
N ASN A 28 -2.89 9.69 7.28
CA ASN A 28 -1.70 10.09 6.54
C ASN A 28 -1.06 8.85 5.90
N ILE A 29 -1.06 8.78 4.57
CA ILE A 29 -0.58 7.62 3.81
C ILE A 29 0.63 8.03 2.97
N CYS A 30 1.78 7.42 3.27
CA CYS A 30 3.00 7.59 2.50
C CYS A 30 3.16 6.45 1.51
N LEU A 31 3.15 6.74 0.21
CA LEU A 31 3.31 5.79 -0.89
C LEU A 31 4.72 5.94 -1.45
N VAL A 32 5.50 4.86 -1.45
CA VAL A 32 6.95 4.90 -1.76
C VAL A 32 7.32 3.88 -2.83
N GLY A 33 8.10 4.30 -3.82
CA GLY A 33 8.68 3.42 -4.83
C GLY A 33 8.21 3.74 -6.25
N ASP A 34 7.78 2.70 -6.97
CA ASP A 34 7.24 2.81 -8.32
C ASP A 34 5.77 3.26 -8.28
N LEU A 35 5.56 4.58 -8.32
CA LEU A 35 4.22 5.18 -8.34
C LEU A 35 3.68 5.36 -9.76
N LYS A 36 4.53 5.23 -10.78
CA LYS A 36 4.15 5.35 -12.18
C LYS A 36 3.44 4.12 -12.71
N TYR A 37 3.94 2.93 -12.36
CA TYR A 37 3.39 1.65 -12.80
C TYR A 37 2.73 0.84 -11.66
N GLY A 38 2.74 1.39 -10.45
CA GLY A 38 2.15 0.81 -9.24
C GLY A 38 0.63 0.76 -9.24
N ARG A 39 0.03 -0.20 -9.95
CA ARG A 39 -1.43 -0.43 -9.97
C ARG A 39 -2.08 -0.48 -8.59
N THR A 40 -1.41 -1.10 -7.62
CA THR A 40 -1.95 -1.25 -6.27
C THR A 40 -2.06 0.10 -5.58
N VAL A 41 -1.08 0.98 -5.81
CA VAL A 41 -1.05 2.37 -5.35
C VAL A 41 -2.18 3.17 -6.00
N HIS A 42 -2.36 3.03 -7.31
CA HIS A 42 -3.44 3.71 -8.05
C HIS A 42 -4.82 3.31 -7.53
N SER A 43 -5.06 2.00 -7.40
CA SER A 43 -6.33 1.49 -6.88
C SER A 43 -6.55 1.88 -5.42
N LEU A 44 -5.50 1.86 -4.58
CA LEU A 44 -5.60 2.30 -3.19
C LEU A 44 -5.93 3.80 -3.10
N LEU A 45 -5.29 4.64 -3.90
CA LEU A 45 -5.57 6.08 -3.97
C LEU A 45 -7.03 6.33 -4.31
N PHE A 46 -7.56 5.65 -5.33
CA PHE A 46 -8.97 5.76 -5.69
C PHE A 46 -9.91 5.30 -4.58
N ALA A 47 -9.62 4.19 -3.91
CA ALA A 47 -10.48 3.71 -2.84
C ALA A 47 -10.45 4.64 -1.62
N MET A 48 -9.26 5.13 -1.26
CA MET A 48 -9.07 6.00 -0.10
C MET A 48 -9.76 7.35 -0.25
N ARG A 49 -10.13 7.79 -1.46
CA ARG A 49 -10.88 9.05 -1.69
C ARG A 49 -12.12 9.20 -0.82
N HIS A 50 -12.72 8.08 -0.42
CA HIS A 50 -13.95 8.04 0.37
C HIS A 50 -13.72 8.36 1.86
N PHE A 51 -12.46 8.50 2.30
CA PHE A 51 -12.11 8.57 3.72
C PHE A 51 -11.17 9.75 4.07
N SER A 52 -11.24 10.84 3.31
CA SER A 52 -10.48 12.08 3.54
C SER A 52 -8.95 11.88 3.79
N PRO A 53 -8.23 11.17 2.92
CA PRO A 53 -6.83 10.83 3.16
C PRO A 53 -5.93 12.04 2.91
N THR A 54 -4.73 12.02 3.51
CA THR A 54 -3.61 12.88 3.10
C THR A 54 -2.48 12.02 2.58
N PHE A 55 -2.01 12.28 1.36
CA PHE A 55 -0.96 11.48 0.73
C PHE A 55 0.41 12.13 0.77
N GLN A 56 1.45 11.31 0.91
CA GLN A 56 2.81 11.67 0.54
C GLN A 56 3.29 10.72 -0.54
N PHE A 57 3.71 11.26 -1.68
CA PHE A 57 4.22 10.50 -2.81
C PHE A 57 5.74 10.58 -2.84
N VAL A 58 6.42 9.47 -2.57
CA VAL A 58 7.88 9.37 -2.59
C VAL A 58 8.32 8.50 -3.77
N ALA A 59 8.90 9.14 -4.78
CA ALA A 59 9.25 8.49 -6.05
C ALA A 59 10.47 9.16 -6.72
N PRO A 60 11.38 8.40 -7.36
CA PRO A 60 12.37 9.01 -8.22
C PRO A 60 11.66 9.70 -9.39
N LYS A 61 12.32 10.66 -10.03
CA LYS A 61 11.70 11.51 -11.07
C LYS A 61 11.04 10.69 -12.19
N GLU A 62 11.67 9.57 -12.53
CA GLU A 62 11.29 8.62 -13.58
C GLU A 62 10.03 7.82 -13.23
N LEU A 63 9.74 7.64 -11.94
CA LEU A 63 8.65 6.80 -11.42
C LEU A 63 7.60 7.59 -10.61
N ARG A 64 7.55 8.91 -10.79
CA ARG A 64 6.57 9.77 -10.11
C ARG A 64 5.13 9.38 -10.40
N MET A 65 4.26 9.75 -9.46
CA MET A 65 2.81 9.64 -9.62
C MET A 65 2.37 10.34 -10.93
N PRO A 66 1.69 9.63 -11.85
CA PRO A 66 1.26 10.24 -13.10
C PRO A 66 0.31 11.43 -12.87
N ASN A 67 0.36 12.41 -13.76
CA ASN A 67 -0.38 13.68 -13.60
C ASN A 67 -1.89 13.48 -13.49
N GLU A 68 -2.45 12.47 -14.16
CA GLU A 68 -3.89 12.13 -14.08
C GLU A 68 -4.35 11.86 -12.63
N TYR A 69 -3.55 11.15 -11.82
CA TYR A 69 -3.87 10.89 -10.41
C TYR A 69 -3.74 12.15 -9.55
N LYS A 70 -2.82 13.05 -9.90
CA LYS A 70 -2.65 14.33 -9.21
C LYS A 70 -3.79 15.30 -9.52
N ILE A 71 -4.27 15.32 -10.76
CA ILE A 71 -5.47 16.05 -11.17
C ILE A 71 -6.67 15.49 -10.41
N PHE A 72 -6.82 14.16 -10.39
CA PHE A 72 -7.87 13.50 -9.63
C PHE A 72 -7.84 13.88 -8.13
N CYS A 73 -6.68 13.87 -7.47
CA CYS A 73 -6.58 14.32 -6.08
C CYS A 73 -7.07 15.77 -5.90
N LYS A 74 -6.71 16.68 -6.80
CA LYS A 74 -7.19 18.07 -6.75
C LYS A 74 -8.70 18.17 -6.92
N GLU A 75 -9.27 17.44 -7.89
CA GLU A 75 -10.72 17.43 -8.13
C GLU A 75 -11.51 16.86 -6.94
N GLN A 76 -10.92 15.91 -6.20
CA GLN A 76 -11.51 15.32 -5.01
C GLN A 76 -11.13 16.05 -3.70
N ASN A 77 -10.43 17.19 -3.77
CA ASN A 77 -9.92 17.92 -2.60
C ASN A 77 -9.04 17.07 -1.65
N ILE A 78 -8.32 16.11 -2.19
CA ILE A 78 -7.38 15.26 -1.46
C ILE A 78 -6.03 15.97 -1.38
N SER A 79 -5.54 16.18 -0.17
CA SER A 79 -4.23 16.79 0.08
C SER A 79 -3.11 15.81 -0.24
N PHE A 80 -2.08 16.26 -0.96
CA PHE A 80 -0.89 15.47 -1.22
C PHE A 80 0.38 16.32 -1.33
N GLU A 81 1.52 15.70 -1.02
CA GLU A 81 2.86 16.25 -1.25
C GLU A 81 3.70 15.28 -2.09
N GLU A 82 4.65 15.81 -2.87
CA GLU A 82 5.57 15.01 -3.69
C GLU A 82 7.01 15.17 -3.19
N HIS A 83 7.71 14.06 -3.00
CA HIS A 83 9.07 13.99 -2.49
C HIS A 83 9.93 13.10 -3.39
N VAL A 84 11.16 13.52 -3.65
CA VAL A 84 12.18 12.68 -4.33
C VAL A 84 13.08 11.99 -3.31
N GLU A 85 13.26 12.61 -2.15
CA GLU A 85 14.06 12.05 -1.08
C GLU A 85 13.21 11.09 -0.24
N PHE A 86 13.82 10.01 0.22
CA PHE A 86 13.18 9.07 1.12
C PHE A 86 13.88 9.14 2.47
N THR A 87 13.36 9.99 3.35
CA THR A 87 13.99 10.32 4.63
C THR A 87 13.07 9.95 5.80
N PRO A 88 13.63 9.74 7.01
CA PRO A 88 12.83 9.47 8.21
C PRO A 88 11.76 10.54 8.47
N GLU A 89 12.05 11.82 8.23
CA GLU A 89 11.14 12.95 8.51
C GLU A 89 9.82 12.87 7.72
N ILE A 90 9.89 12.36 6.49
CA ILE A 90 8.73 12.10 5.64
C ILE A 90 7.90 10.96 6.24
N ILE A 91 8.55 9.87 6.63
CA ILE A 91 7.89 8.68 7.20
C ILE A 91 7.27 8.97 8.57
N ASN A 92 7.88 9.84 9.38
CA ASN A 92 7.48 10.08 10.77
C ASN A 92 6.04 10.59 10.91
N LYS A 93 5.46 11.19 9.87
CA LYS A 93 4.08 11.71 9.88
C LYS A 93 3.03 10.67 9.44
N ALA A 94 3.46 9.54 8.88
CA ALA A 94 2.58 8.56 8.26
C ALA A 94 1.91 7.65 9.30
N ASP A 95 0.64 7.34 9.09
CA ASP A 95 -0.07 6.24 9.77
C ASP A 95 0.11 4.93 8.99
N ILE A 96 0.21 5.04 7.66
CA ILE A 96 0.50 3.93 6.76
C ILE A 96 1.69 4.29 5.88
N LEU A 97 2.72 3.43 5.90
CA LEU A 97 3.81 3.45 4.93
C LEU A 97 3.59 2.30 3.94
N TYR A 98 3.20 2.62 2.72
CA TYR A 98 2.94 1.65 1.66
C TYR A 98 4.12 1.63 0.68
N MET A 99 4.96 0.61 0.82
CA MET A 99 6.15 0.41 0.00
C MET A 99 5.78 -0.38 -1.27
N THR A 100 6.43 -0.08 -2.40
CA THR A 100 6.29 -0.86 -3.64
C THR A 100 7.65 -1.26 -4.23
N ARG A 101 7.69 -2.43 -4.87
CA ARG A 101 8.83 -2.84 -5.69
C ARG A 101 8.88 -2.05 -6.99
N VAL A 102 10.10 -1.79 -7.47
CA VAL A 102 10.33 -1.33 -8.84
C VAL A 102 10.02 -2.47 -9.83
N GLN A 103 9.11 -2.23 -10.78
CA GLN A 103 8.71 -3.24 -11.76
C GLN A 103 9.72 -3.31 -12.92
N LYS A 104 10.72 -4.19 -12.79
CA LYS A 104 11.75 -4.42 -13.83
C LYS A 104 11.14 -4.63 -15.22
N GLU A 105 10.02 -5.35 -15.28
CA GLU A 105 9.28 -5.67 -16.51
C GLU A 105 8.69 -4.45 -17.24
N ARG A 106 8.72 -3.25 -16.66
CA ARG A 106 8.20 -2.02 -17.26
C ARG A 106 9.27 -1.13 -17.90
N PHE A 107 10.53 -1.48 -17.75
CA PHE A 107 11.64 -0.74 -18.32
C PHE A 107 12.05 -1.34 -19.66
N SER A 108 12.12 -0.50 -20.69
CA SER A 108 12.71 -0.88 -21.98
C SER A 108 14.23 -0.89 -21.95
N ASP A 109 14.84 -0.09 -21.06
CA ASP A 109 16.28 -0.02 -20.84
C ASP A 109 16.64 -0.54 -19.44
N ILE A 110 17.49 -1.58 -19.41
CA ILE A 110 17.96 -2.20 -18.17
C ILE A 110 18.80 -1.20 -17.36
N MET A 111 19.53 -0.28 -18.00
CA MET A 111 20.33 0.72 -17.28
C MET A 111 19.45 1.72 -16.50
N GLU A 112 18.27 2.05 -17.02
CA GLU A 112 17.30 2.89 -16.30
C GLU A 112 16.77 2.16 -15.06
N TYR A 113 16.42 0.88 -15.19
CA TYR A 113 16.02 0.05 -14.06
C TYR A 113 17.11 -0.04 -12.98
N GLU A 114 18.35 -0.33 -13.37
CA GLU A 114 19.48 -0.48 -12.45
C GLU A 114 19.75 0.79 -11.64
N ARG A 115 19.50 1.98 -12.22
CA ARG A 115 19.63 3.27 -11.52
C ARG A 115 18.58 3.48 -10.42
N VAL A 116 17.38 2.91 -10.55
CA VAL A 116 16.25 3.19 -9.65
C VAL A 116 15.90 2.04 -8.70
N LYS A 117 16.31 0.79 -8.99
CA LYS A 117 15.86 -0.41 -8.26
C LYS A 117 16.18 -0.44 -6.75
N ASN A 118 17.24 0.25 -6.32
CA ASN A 118 17.72 0.24 -4.93
C ASN A 118 17.75 1.66 -4.33
N VAL A 119 17.06 2.64 -4.95
CA VAL A 119 17.10 4.03 -4.48
C VAL A 119 16.35 4.19 -3.17
N TYR A 120 15.27 3.44 -2.96
CA TYR A 120 14.50 3.46 -1.72
C TYR A 120 14.55 2.10 -1.04
N ILE A 121 15.34 2.03 0.01
CA ILE A 121 15.43 0.88 0.89
C ILE A 121 15.01 1.34 2.28
N LEU A 122 13.94 0.75 2.80
CA LEU A 122 13.49 0.98 4.16
C LEU A 122 14.35 0.14 5.12
N HIS A 123 15.02 0.81 6.04
CA HIS A 123 15.77 0.20 7.13
C HIS A 123 15.08 0.41 8.49
N LYS A 124 15.35 -0.46 9.46
CA LYS A 124 14.75 -0.37 10.81
C LYS A 124 15.08 0.95 11.51
N GLU A 125 16.27 1.50 11.28
CA GLU A 125 16.70 2.77 11.86
C GLU A 125 15.82 3.95 11.47
N MET A 126 15.25 3.94 10.24
CA MET A 126 14.35 4.98 9.76
C MET A 126 13.01 5.00 10.51
N LEU A 127 12.71 3.96 11.29
CA LEU A 127 11.46 3.82 12.02
C LEU A 127 11.50 4.42 13.43
N LYS A 128 12.67 4.91 13.88
CA LYS A 128 12.92 5.30 15.27
C LYS A 128 11.95 6.35 15.81
N ASP A 129 11.68 7.37 15.01
CA ASP A 129 10.85 8.53 15.41
C ASP A 129 9.46 8.51 14.76
N THR A 130 9.07 7.34 14.22
CA THR A 130 7.77 7.17 13.59
C THR A 130 6.65 6.99 14.61
N LYS A 131 5.43 7.39 14.24
CA LYS A 131 4.25 7.19 15.09
C LYS A 131 4.14 5.74 15.57
N GLU A 132 3.68 5.54 16.81
CA GLU A 132 3.50 4.19 17.38
C GLU A 132 2.52 3.33 16.57
N ASN A 133 1.45 3.94 16.05
CA ASN A 133 0.44 3.29 15.21
C ASN A 133 0.88 3.05 13.76
N LEU A 134 2.06 3.53 13.33
CA LEU A 134 2.54 3.32 11.97
C LEU A 134 2.52 1.83 11.62
N ARG A 135 1.95 1.50 10.45
CA ARG A 135 2.09 0.17 9.85
C ARG A 135 2.66 0.24 8.45
N ILE A 136 3.56 -0.70 8.19
CA ILE A 136 4.27 -0.85 6.93
C ILE A 136 3.55 -1.92 6.12
N LEU A 137 3.01 -1.51 4.99
CA LEU A 137 2.33 -2.36 4.02
C LEU A 137 3.19 -2.51 2.77
N HIS A 138 3.07 -3.65 2.12
CA HIS A 138 3.75 -3.96 0.87
C HIS A 138 2.95 -5.05 0.13
N PRO A 139 2.59 -4.86 -1.15
CA PRO A 139 1.75 -5.81 -1.87
C PRO A 139 2.43 -7.17 -2.14
N LEU A 140 3.76 -7.22 -1.98
CA LEU A 140 4.63 -8.37 -2.23
C LEU A 140 4.63 -8.81 -3.73
N PRO A 141 5.61 -9.63 -4.16
CA PRO A 141 6.86 -9.97 -3.47
C PRO A 141 7.74 -8.75 -3.26
N ARG A 142 8.55 -8.75 -2.19
CA ARG A 142 9.60 -7.75 -2.00
C ARG A 142 10.93 -8.21 -2.59
N VAL A 143 11.77 -7.27 -3.02
CA VAL A 143 13.14 -7.56 -3.47
C VAL A 143 14.16 -7.04 -2.45
N ASN A 144 14.43 -5.74 -2.47
CA ASN A 144 15.41 -5.08 -1.60
C ASN A 144 14.87 -3.81 -0.95
N GLU A 145 13.72 -3.31 -1.41
CA GLU A 145 13.09 -2.06 -0.99
C GLU A 145 12.68 -2.05 0.50
N ILE A 146 12.63 -3.21 1.15
CA ILE A 146 12.50 -3.35 2.60
C ILE A 146 13.60 -4.29 3.08
N ALA A 147 14.52 -3.77 3.89
CA ALA A 147 15.59 -4.57 4.48
C ALA A 147 15.05 -5.57 5.51
N TYR A 148 15.73 -6.70 5.68
CA TYR A 148 15.30 -7.80 6.57
C TYR A 148 15.27 -7.41 8.05
N ASP A 149 16.03 -6.39 8.46
CA ASP A 149 16.01 -5.90 9.84
C ASP A 149 14.63 -5.32 10.23
N VAL A 150 13.88 -4.81 9.26
CA VAL A 150 12.51 -4.30 9.42
C VAL A 150 11.53 -5.40 9.82
N ASP A 151 11.76 -6.66 9.46
CA ASP A 151 10.83 -7.79 9.73
C ASP A 151 10.55 -7.96 11.22
N SER A 152 11.57 -7.68 12.04
CA SER A 152 11.49 -7.76 13.50
C SER A 152 10.70 -6.60 14.13
N SER A 153 10.37 -5.57 13.36
CA SER A 153 9.64 -4.41 13.84
C SER A 153 8.17 -4.75 14.06
N PRO A 154 7.56 -4.35 15.19
CA PRO A 154 6.11 -4.50 15.38
C PRO A 154 5.29 -3.66 14.38
N LYS A 155 5.93 -2.74 13.66
CA LYS A 155 5.31 -1.92 12.61
C LYS A 155 5.23 -2.67 11.26
N ALA A 156 5.99 -3.74 11.06
CA ALA A 156 5.96 -4.55 9.83
C ALA A 156 4.67 -5.36 9.75
N TYR A 157 3.84 -5.11 8.73
CA TYR A 157 2.51 -5.73 8.61
C TYR A 157 2.24 -6.40 7.25
N TYR A 158 3.20 -6.36 6.32
CA TYR A 158 3.04 -6.89 4.96
C TYR A 158 2.81 -8.41 4.90
N PHE A 159 3.27 -9.19 5.88
CA PHE A 159 2.94 -10.63 5.96
C PHE A 159 1.49 -10.87 6.42
N GLN A 160 1.02 -10.12 7.40
CA GLN A 160 -0.35 -10.16 7.89
C GLN A 160 -1.31 -9.63 6.82
N GLN A 161 -0.93 -8.59 6.09
CA GLN A 161 -1.62 -8.08 4.92
C GLN A 161 -1.82 -9.18 3.86
N ALA A 162 -0.77 -9.92 3.51
CA ALA A 162 -0.89 -11.04 2.57
C ALA A 162 -1.89 -12.10 3.05
N LYS A 163 -1.90 -12.42 4.35
CA LYS A 163 -2.90 -13.32 4.96
C LYS A 163 -4.32 -12.75 4.88
N ASN A 164 -4.49 -11.44 5.10
CA ASN A 164 -5.79 -10.77 4.92
C ASN A 164 -6.32 -10.90 3.48
N GLY A 165 -5.43 -11.10 2.50
CA GLY A 165 -5.81 -11.40 1.12
C GLY A 165 -6.61 -12.68 0.92
N LEU A 166 -6.44 -13.68 1.79
CA LEU A 166 -7.27 -14.89 1.75
C LEU A 166 -8.71 -14.53 2.13
N TYR A 167 -8.89 -13.91 3.30
CA TYR A 167 -10.21 -13.57 3.83
C TYR A 167 -10.94 -12.54 2.97
N ALA A 168 -10.24 -11.52 2.48
CA ALA A 168 -10.85 -10.52 1.60
C ALA A 168 -11.38 -11.15 0.31
N ARG A 169 -10.63 -12.09 -0.30
CA ARG A 169 -11.07 -12.79 -1.51
C ARG A 169 -12.20 -13.77 -1.23
N GLN A 170 -12.18 -14.46 -0.09
CA GLN A 170 -13.29 -15.30 0.35
C GLN A 170 -14.57 -14.46 0.47
N ALA A 171 -14.51 -13.30 1.15
CA ALA A 171 -15.66 -12.40 1.29
C ALA A 171 -16.19 -11.92 -0.08
N ILE A 172 -15.30 -11.49 -0.99
CA ILE A 172 -15.70 -11.07 -2.34
C ILE A 172 -16.41 -12.21 -3.10
N LEU A 173 -15.87 -13.43 -3.05
CA LEU A 173 -16.47 -14.58 -3.73
C LEU A 173 -17.82 -14.96 -3.13
N CYS A 174 -17.95 -14.92 -1.80
CA CYS A 174 -19.20 -15.22 -1.12
C CYS A 174 -20.29 -14.23 -1.52
N ASP A 175 -19.97 -12.93 -1.46
CA ASP A 175 -20.89 -11.86 -1.85
C ASP A 175 -21.32 -11.96 -3.32
N CYS A 176 -20.37 -12.16 -4.25
CA CYS A 176 -20.66 -12.31 -5.67
C CYS A 176 -21.52 -13.53 -6.01
N LEU A 177 -21.44 -14.60 -5.21
CA LEU A 177 -22.21 -15.83 -5.40
C LEU A 177 -23.50 -15.86 -4.57
N GLY A 178 -23.76 -14.81 -3.77
CA GLY A 178 -24.95 -14.71 -2.93
C GLY A 178 -24.92 -15.58 -1.67
N PHE A 179 -23.76 -16.07 -1.24
CA PHE A 179 -23.63 -16.80 0.02
C PHE A 179 -23.75 -15.84 1.20
N GLN A 180 -24.66 -16.16 2.12
CA GLN A 180 -24.77 -15.43 3.38
C GLN A 180 -23.79 -16.02 4.41
N LEU A 181 -23.21 -15.16 5.26
CA LEU A 181 -22.23 -15.58 6.28
C LEU A 181 -22.80 -16.67 7.22
N ASP A 182 -24.10 -16.63 7.47
CA ASP A 182 -24.81 -17.60 8.29
C ASP A 182 -24.73 -19.02 7.71
N GLU A 183 -24.74 -19.16 6.38
CA GLU A 183 -24.62 -20.46 5.69
C GLU A 183 -23.20 -21.04 5.72
N ILE A 184 -22.19 -20.17 5.88
CA ILE A 184 -20.77 -20.54 5.89
C ILE A 184 -20.35 -20.98 7.30
N SER A 185 -20.79 -20.27 8.35
CA SER A 185 -20.45 -20.62 9.74
C SER A 185 -21.04 -21.97 10.19
N LEU A 186 -22.14 -22.40 9.57
CA LEU A 186 -22.81 -23.67 9.89
C LEU A 186 -22.13 -24.91 9.29
N ARG A 187 -21.24 -24.74 8.30
CA ARG A 187 -20.59 -25.87 7.60
C ARG A 187 -19.20 -26.17 8.10
N ASP A 188 -18.48 -25.17 8.57
CA ASP A 188 -17.12 -25.31 9.07
C ASP A 188 -17.03 -24.60 10.43
N ASN A 189 -16.60 -25.31 11.48
CA ASN A 189 -16.32 -24.79 12.84
C ASN A 189 -15.14 -23.78 12.86
N TYR A 190 -15.08 -22.83 11.93
CA TYR A 190 -14.16 -21.72 11.91
C TYR A 190 -14.91 -20.46 12.37
N GLN A 191 -14.56 -19.96 13.56
CA GLN A 191 -14.85 -18.57 13.92
C GLN A 191 -14.07 -17.66 12.97
N ILE A 192 -14.76 -17.17 11.95
CA ILE A 192 -14.29 -16.06 11.13
C ILE A 192 -15.06 -14.84 11.64
N ILE A 193 -14.30 -13.81 11.99
CA ILE A 193 -14.63 -12.52 12.64
C ILE A 193 -14.37 -12.54 14.15
#